data_AF-A0A850WW15-F1
#
_entry.id   AF-A0A850WW15-F1
#
_cell.length_a   1.000
_cell.length_b   1.000
_cell.length_c   1.000
_cell.angle_alpha   90.00
_cell.angle_beta   90.00
_cell.angle_gamma   90.00
#
_symmetry.space_group_name_H-M   'P 1'
#
loop_
_entity.id
_entity.type
_entity.pdbx_description
1 polymer ?
#
loop_
_entity_poly.entity_id
_entity_poly.type
_entity_poly.pdbx_seq_one_letter_code
_entity_poly.pdbx_strand_id
1 'polypeptide(L)'
;MSEEDSRTDHFVLEYRKTNFDGLPRVKDERPWEVIDYIKATEYTLSGLKFDTKYMNVRVQACNKAVAGEYSDPVTLETKAFVFSLDSTSSHMNLKVEDTYVEWDPTGGKGQEKIKGKENKSR
;
A
#
# COMPACT_ATOMS: atom_id res chain seq x y z
N MET A 1 -7.52 39.65 -13.23
CA MET A 1 -7.39 38.26 -12.77
C MET A 1 -8.64 37.56 -13.28
N SER A 2 -8.50 36.73 -14.31
CA SER A 2 -9.67 36.02 -14.86
C SER A 2 -10.01 34.91 -13.88
N GLU A 3 -11.15 35.04 -13.21
CA GLU A 3 -11.77 33.95 -12.48
C GLU A 3 -12.09 32.89 -13.55
N GLU A 4 -11.22 31.89 -13.66
CA GLU A 4 -11.44 30.78 -14.57
C GLU A 4 -12.75 30.13 -14.14
N ASP A 5 -13.75 30.30 -15.01
CA ASP A 5 -15.07 29.72 -14.99
C ASP A 5 -14.92 28.21 -14.70
N SER A 6 -14.89 27.83 -13.42
CA SER A 6 -14.70 26.43 -13.03
C SER A 6 -16.00 25.71 -13.32
N ARG A 7 -16.18 25.33 -14.58
CA ARG A 7 -17.30 24.56 -15.12
C ARG A 7 -17.50 23.24 -14.38
N THR A 8 -16.48 22.79 -13.66
CA THR A 8 -16.49 21.63 -12.77
C THR A 8 -16.65 22.08 -11.32
N ASP A 9 -17.65 21.53 -10.64
CA ASP A 9 -17.85 21.69 -9.20
C ASP A 9 -17.02 20.66 -8.41
N HIS A 10 -17.08 19.39 -8.79
CA HIS A 10 -16.33 18.29 -8.18
C HIS A 10 -16.15 17.12 -9.15
N PHE A 11 -15.38 16.13 -8.75
CA PHE A 11 -15.21 14.87 -9.46
C PHE A 11 -15.70 13.70 -8.60
N VAL A 12 -16.22 12.69 -9.30
CA VAL A 12 -16.53 11.37 -8.77
C VAL A 12 -15.49 10.40 -9.31
N LEU A 13 -14.85 9.65 -8.42
CA LEU A 13 -13.93 8.57 -8.74
C LEU A 13 -14.61 7.24 -8.44
N GLU A 14 -14.65 6.36 -9.43
CA GLU A 14 -15.09 4.98 -9.25
C GLU A 14 -13.95 4.01 -9.51
N TYR A 15 -13.78 3.04 -8.62
CA TYR A 15 -12.79 1.99 -8.79
C TYR A 15 -13.34 0.61 -8.44
N ARG A 16 -12.76 -0.43 -9.03
CA ARG A 16 -13.04 -1.82 -8.66
C ARG A 16 -11.81 -2.71 -8.82
N LYS A 17 -11.68 -3.69 -7.93
CA LYS A 17 -10.61 -4.69 -7.93
C LYS A 17 -10.86 -5.74 -9.00
N THR A 18 -9.84 -6.09 -9.78
CA THR A 18 -9.91 -7.16 -10.79
C THR A 18 -8.63 -8.00 -10.79
N ASN A 19 -8.73 -9.28 -11.09
CA ASN A 19 -7.58 -10.17 -11.26
C ASN A 19 -7.23 -10.37 -12.75
N PHE A 20 -7.85 -9.59 -13.65
CA PHE A 20 -7.74 -9.74 -15.09
C PHE A 20 -6.97 -8.56 -15.71
N ASP A 21 -5.99 -8.90 -16.56
CA ASP A 21 -5.08 -7.98 -17.27
C ASP A 21 -5.66 -7.41 -18.58
N GLY A 22 -6.86 -7.82 -18.97
CA GLY A 22 -7.50 -7.33 -20.21
C GLY A 22 -8.65 -6.38 -19.95
N LEU A 23 -9.22 -5.87 -21.06
CA LEU A 23 -10.36 -4.95 -21.03
C LEU A 23 -11.45 -5.42 -20.06
N PRO A 24 -12.06 -4.50 -19.29
CA PRO A 24 -13.05 -4.83 -18.28
C PRO A 24 -14.16 -5.72 -18.86
N ARG A 25 -14.14 -7.00 -18.50
CA ARG A 25 -15.15 -7.97 -18.95
C ARG A 25 -16.43 -7.73 -18.14
N VAL A 26 -17.52 -7.42 -18.83
CA VAL A 26 -18.85 -7.09 -18.29
C VAL A 26 -19.49 -8.23 -17.47
N LYS A 27 -18.90 -9.43 -17.44
CA LYS A 27 -19.56 -10.64 -16.90
C LYS A 27 -19.27 -10.97 -15.44
N ASP A 28 -18.37 -10.23 -14.79
CA ASP A 28 -17.90 -10.50 -13.42
C ASP A 28 -17.99 -9.24 -12.54
N GLU A 29 -19.11 -8.51 -12.65
CA GLU A 29 -19.24 -7.16 -12.07
C GLU A 29 -19.34 -7.18 -10.54
N ARG A 30 -18.17 -7.16 -9.89
CA ARG A 30 -18.07 -6.56 -8.56
C ARG A 30 -18.57 -5.10 -8.66
N PRO A 31 -19.34 -4.62 -7.65
CA PRO A 31 -19.79 -3.24 -7.63
C PRO A 31 -18.59 -2.29 -7.63
N TRP A 32 -18.77 -1.13 -8.27
CA TRP A 32 -17.81 -0.03 -8.16
C TRP A 32 -17.83 0.52 -6.73
N GLU A 33 -16.65 0.71 -6.17
CA GLU A 33 -16.45 1.53 -4.98
C GLU A 33 -16.39 3.00 -5.46
N VAL A 34 -17.11 3.89 -4.76
CA VAL A 34 -17.32 5.29 -5.18
C VAL A 34 -16.71 6.24 -4.17
N ILE A 35 -15.96 7.24 -4.66
CA ILE A 35 -15.45 8.37 -3.90
C ILE A 35 -15.95 9.63 -4.58
N ASP A 36 -16.77 10.38 -3.87
CA ASP A 36 -17.41 11.59 -4.37
C ASP A 36 -16.75 12.85 -3.78
N TYR A 37 -17.10 14.00 -4.32
CA TYR A 37 -16.77 15.33 -3.84
C TYR A 37 -15.27 15.65 -3.86
N ILE A 38 -14.55 15.08 -4.82
CA ILE A 38 -13.13 15.38 -5.03
C ILE A 38 -13.04 16.75 -5.72
N LYS A 39 -12.44 17.74 -5.05
CA LYS A 39 -12.27 19.10 -5.59
C LYS A 39 -11.00 19.29 -6.42
N ALA A 40 -9.98 18.47 -6.16
CA ALA A 40 -8.74 18.49 -6.92
C ALA A 40 -8.85 17.62 -8.18
N THR A 41 -7.96 17.83 -9.14
CA THR A 41 -7.82 16.97 -10.32
C THR A 41 -6.99 15.71 -10.04
N GLU A 42 -6.56 15.53 -8.79
CA GLU A 42 -5.78 14.39 -8.32
C GLU A 42 -6.37 13.82 -7.03
N TYR A 43 -6.26 12.50 -6.85
CA TYR A 43 -6.71 11.80 -5.65
C TYR A 43 -5.80 10.62 -5.36
N THR A 44 -5.37 10.48 -4.10
CA THR A 44 -4.59 9.33 -3.65
C THR A 44 -5.51 8.30 -3.00
N LEU A 45 -5.72 7.17 -3.68
CA LEU A 45 -6.46 6.04 -3.15
C LEU A 45 -5.58 5.23 -2.18
N SER A 46 -6.00 5.14 -0.92
CA SER A 46 -5.25 4.47 0.16
C SER A 46 -6.01 3.27 0.72
N GLY A 47 -5.37 2.48 1.60
CA GLY A 47 -6.00 1.31 2.23
C GLY A 47 -6.25 0.13 1.28
N LEU A 48 -5.57 0.11 0.13
CA LEU A 48 -5.68 -0.95 -0.86
C LEU A 48 -4.95 -2.21 -0.38
N LYS A 49 -5.56 -3.38 -0.63
CA LYS A 49 -4.94 -4.66 -0.31
C LYS A 49 -3.78 -4.92 -1.29
N PHE A 50 -2.57 -5.08 -0.73
CA PHE A 50 -1.41 -5.56 -1.48
C PHE A 50 -1.71 -6.91 -2.18
N ASP A 51 -1.02 -7.20 -3.28
CA ASP A 51 -1.24 -8.38 -4.14
C ASP A 51 -2.57 -8.37 -4.94
N THR A 52 -3.23 -7.21 -5.04
CA THR A 52 -4.25 -7.00 -6.07
C THR A 52 -3.54 -6.61 -7.36
N LYS A 53 -3.48 -7.52 -8.34
CA LYS A 53 -2.73 -7.28 -9.59
C LYS A 53 -3.27 -6.11 -10.40
N TYR A 54 -4.59 -5.93 -10.42
CA TYR A 54 -5.21 -4.92 -11.28
C TYR A 54 -6.43 -4.23 -10.62
N MET A 55 -6.62 -2.97 -10.94
CA MET A 55 -7.79 -2.16 -10.58
C MET A 55 -8.28 -1.43 -11.81
N ASN A 56 -9.60 -1.44 -12.01
CA ASN A 56 -10.20 -0.53 -12.97
C ASN A 56 -10.59 0.75 -12.27
N VAL A 57 -10.34 1.88 -12.92
CA VAL A 57 -10.63 3.21 -12.41
C VAL A 57 -11.31 4.02 -13.51
N ARG A 58 -12.35 4.77 -13.16
CA ARG A 58 -12.98 5.76 -14.05
C ARG A 58 -13.37 6.99 -13.24
N VAL A 59 -13.39 8.14 -13.92
CA VAL A 59 -13.73 9.42 -13.29
C VAL A 59 -14.83 10.13 -14.05
N GLN A 60 -15.63 10.91 -13.36
CA GLN A 60 -16.65 11.76 -13.96
C GLN A 60 -16.53 13.16 -13.34
N ALA A 61 -16.64 14.18 -14.18
CA ALA A 61 -16.71 15.57 -13.75
C ALA A 61 -18.16 15.96 -13.50
N CYS A 62 -18.44 16.58 -12.37
CA CYS A 62 -19.75 17.03 -11.97
C CYS A 62 -19.77 18.55 -11.87
N ASN A 63 -20.81 19.19 -12.38
CA ASN A 63 -21.12 20.58 -12.10
C ASN A 63 -22.29 20.67 -11.11
N LYS A 64 -22.70 21.89 -10.74
CA LYS A 64 -23.77 22.09 -9.74
C LYS A 64 -25.16 21.61 -10.19
N ALA A 65 -25.36 21.37 -11.48
CA ALA A 65 -26.65 20.98 -12.06
C ALA A 65 -26.68 19.51 -12.49
N VAL A 66 -25.57 18.97 -13.03
CA VAL A 66 -25.51 17.66 -13.65
C VAL A 66 -24.09 17.08 -13.63
N ALA A 67 -24.02 15.76 -13.56
CA ALA A 67 -22.79 14.99 -13.79
C ALA A 67 -22.55 14.79 -15.29
N GLY A 68 -21.31 14.89 -15.74
CA GLY A 68 -20.91 14.66 -17.14
C GLY A 68 -20.98 13.18 -17.52
N GLU A 69 -20.22 12.73 -18.52
CA GLU A 69 -20.03 11.29 -18.76
C GLU A 69 -18.79 10.78 -18.01
N TYR A 70 -18.76 9.49 -17.70
CA TYR A 70 -17.53 8.89 -17.18
C TYR A 70 -16.46 8.85 -18.27
N SER A 71 -15.21 8.98 -17.85
CA SER A 71 -14.05 8.68 -18.67
C SER A 71 -14.06 7.20 -19.08
N ASP A 72 -13.29 6.90 -20.14
CA ASP A 72 -12.92 5.52 -20.41
C ASP A 72 -12.23 4.92 -19.17
N PRO A 73 -12.57 3.68 -18.78
CA PRO A 73 -11.97 3.03 -17.63
C PRO A 73 -10.51 2.67 -17.93
N VAL A 74 -9.62 2.97 -16.98
CA VAL A 74 -8.20 2.62 -17.05
C VAL A 74 -7.89 1.48 -16.07
N THR A 75 -6.99 0.58 -16.47
CA THR A 75 -6.49 -0.49 -15.60
C THR A 75 -5.15 -0.09 -15.00
N LEU A 76 -5.06 -0.10 -13.66
CA LEU A 76 -3.87 0.25 -12.88
C LEU A 76 -3.44 -0.93 -12.00
N GLU A 77 -2.14 -1.06 -11.73
CA GLU A 77 -1.59 -2.08 -10.82
C GLU A 77 -1.24 -1.46 -9.46
N THR A 78 -1.65 -2.11 -8.37
CA THR A 78 -1.10 -1.83 -7.04
C THR A 78 0.09 -2.74 -6.78
N LYS A 79 1.30 -2.24 -7.02
CA LYS A 79 2.53 -3.01 -6.80
C LYS A 79 2.58 -3.51 -5.37
N ALA A 80 2.82 -4.81 -5.19
CA ALA A 80 3.13 -5.36 -3.89
C ALA A 80 4.41 -4.70 -3.36
N PHE A 81 4.36 -4.19 -2.13
CA PHE A 81 5.57 -3.73 -1.47
C PHE A 81 6.36 -4.96 -1.03
N VAL A 82 7.34 -5.36 -1.84
CA VAL A 82 8.29 -6.40 -1.46
C VAL A 82 9.29 -5.76 -0.50
N PHE A 83 9.06 -5.93 0.81
CA PHE A 83 10.05 -5.61 1.81
C PHE A 83 10.76 -6.89 2.23
N SER A 84 12.08 -6.79 2.43
CA SER A 84 12.90 -7.83 3.04
C SER A 84 13.32 -7.34 4.41
N LEU A 85 13.32 -8.23 5.40
CA LEU A 85 13.88 -7.93 6.70
C LEU A 85 15.39 -8.15 6.64
N ASP A 86 16.15 -7.11 6.96
CA ASP A 86 17.61 -7.17 7.00
C ASP A 86 18.08 -7.62 8.39
N SER A 87 18.64 -8.83 8.47
CA SER A 87 19.21 -9.37 9.70
C SER A 87 20.57 -8.76 10.03
N THR A 88 21.27 -8.14 9.07
CA THR A 88 22.63 -7.62 9.29
C THR A 88 22.65 -6.33 10.11
N SER A 89 21.55 -5.58 10.10
CA SER A 89 21.35 -4.39 10.92
C SER A 89 20.50 -4.64 12.17
N SER A 90 20.16 -5.91 12.47
CA SER A 90 19.30 -6.22 13.61
C SER A 90 20.04 -6.08 14.95
N HIS A 91 19.28 -5.73 15.99
CA HIS A 91 19.80 -5.80 17.35
C HIS A 91 20.13 -7.25 17.72
N MET A 92 21.18 -7.50 18.51
CA MET A 92 21.62 -8.86 18.88
C MET A 92 20.55 -9.72 19.57
N ASN A 93 19.52 -9.10 20.17
CA ASN A 93 18.37 -9.81 20.76
C ASN A 93 17.19 -9.98 19.79
N LEU A 94 17.35 -9.64 18.51
CA LEU A 94 16.35 -9.82 17.48
C LEU A 94 16.84 -10.88 16.51
N LYS A 95 16.14 -12.00 16.47
CA LYS A 95 16.27 -12.99 15.42
C LYS A 95 15.37 -12.56 14.26
N VAL A 96 16.00 -12.19 13.16
CA VAL A 96 15.30 -11.71 11.96
C VAL A 96 15.46 -12.76 10.86
N GLU A 97 14.34 -13.26 10.35
CA GLU A 97 14.25 -14.15 9.20
C GLU A 97 13.47 -13.46 8.08
N ASP A 98 13.39 -14.08 6.90
CA ASP A 98 12.78 -13.48 5.69
C ASP A 98 11.36 -12.92 5.89
N THR A 99 10.58 -13.49 6.80
CA THR A 99 9.15 -13.18 6.97
C THR A 99 8.74 -12.84 8.41
N TYR A 100 9.65 -12.92 9.38
CA TYR A 100 9.32 -12.69 10.78
C TYR A 100 10.48 -12.16 11.60
N VAL A 101 10.13 -11.55 12.74
CA VAL A 101 11.08 -11.08 13.74
C VAL A 101 10.68 -11.68 15.08
N GLU A 102 11.63 -12.31 15.75
CA GLU A 102 11.46 -12.85 17.10
C GLU A 102 12.46 -12.22 18.06
N TRP A 103 12.03 -12.04 19.31
CA TRP A 103 12.93 -11.64 20.37
C TRP A 103 13.68 -12.87 20.91
N ASP A 104 15.01 -12.85 20.81
CA ASP A 104 15.88 -13.82 21.45
C ASP A 104 16.48 -13.20 22.74
N PRO A 105 15.99 -13.58 23.93
CA PRO A 105 16.50 -13.06 25.20
C PRO A 105 17.93 -13.52 25.52
N THR A 106 18.48 -14.45 24.74
CA THR A 106 19.85 -14.98 24.89
C THR A 106 20.85 -14.40 23.90
N GLY A 107 20.40 -13.75 22.83
CA GLY A 107 21.25 -13.26 21.74
C GLY A 107 22.30 -12.22 22.14
N GLY A 108 22.06 -11.46 23.22
CA GLY A 108 23.02 -10.52 23.80
C GLY A 108 23.85 -11.05 24.98
N LYS A 109 23.60 -12.28 25.45
CA LYS A 109 24.21 -12.86 26.66
C LYS A 109 25.33 -13.86 26.38
N GLY A 110 25.97 -13.73 25.22
CA GLY A 110 27.12 -14.54 24.79
C GLY A 110 28.50 -13.96 25.14
N GLN A 111 28.61 -12.85 25.87
CA GLN A 111 29.87 -12.54 26.57
C GLN A 111 29.93 -13.43 27.81
N GLU A 112 30.38 -14.66 27.58
CA GLU A 112 30.85 -15.56 28.62
C GLU A 112 31.83 -14.77 29.49
N LYS A 113 31.42 -14.44 30.71
CA LYS A 113 32.37 -13.97 31.73
C LYS A 113 33.35 -15.12 31.92
N ILE A 114 34.50 -15.02 31.26
CA ILE A 114 35.62 -15.96 31.40
C ILE A 114 35.84 -16.15 32.90
N LYS A 115 35.43 -17.33 33.37
CA LYS A 115 35.56 -17.74 34.76
C LYS A 115 37.04 -17.95 35.00
N GLY A 116 37.70 -16.93 35.57
CA GLY A 116 39.11 -16.97 35.92
C GLY A 116 39.42 -18.22 36.75
N LYS A 117 40.14 -19.16 36.13
CA LYS A 117 40.86 -20.24 36.79
C LYS A 117 42.30 -19.78 36.94
N GLU A 118 42.76 -19.66 38.19
CA GLU A 118 44.16 -19.86 38.62
C GLU A 118 44.20 -19.69 40.14
N ASN A 119 45.02 -20.34 40.95
CA ASN A 119 45.64 -21.67 40.98
C ASN A 119 46.06 -21.84 42.46
N LYS A 120 46.04 -23.06 42.99
CA LYS A 120 46.64 -23.38 44.30
C LYS A 120 48.13 -23.01 44.27
N SER A 121 48.65 -22.30 45.26
CA SER A 121 50.07 -22.41 45.67
C SER A 121 50.33 -21.87 47.07
N ARG A 122 50.81 -22.81 47.90
CA ARG A 122 51.64 -22.74 49.12
C ARG A 122 51.31 -21.74 50.22
#